data_AF-A0A7C6QQI2-F1
#
_entry.id   AF-A0A7C6QQI2-F1
#
_cell.length_a   1.000
_cell.length_b   1.000
_cell.length_c   1.000
_cell.angle_alpha   90.00
_cell.angle_beta   90.00
_cell.angle_gamma   90.00
#
_symmetry.space_group_name_H-M   'P 1'
#
loop_
_entity.id
_entity.type
_entity.pdbx_description
1 polymer ?
#
loop_
_entity_poly.entity_id
_entity_poly.type
_entity_poly.pdbx_seq_one_letter_code
_entity_poly.pdbx_strand_id
1 'polypeptide(L)' 'MKTVQIRDPIHGMIELNEGEVEIINHVAFQRLRRIRQLALSSLVYPGATHTRFEHSLGVMHLASRIMD' A
#
# COMPACT_ATOMS: atom_id res chain seq x y z
N MET A 1 17.73 -1.03 14.57
CA MET A 1 16.65 -0.17 14.01
C MET A 1 15.36 -0.97 14.03
N LYS A 2 14.23 -0.34 14.35
CA LYS A 2 12.94 -1.05 14.48
C LYS A 2 12.33 -1.20 13.09
N THR A 3 12.53 -2.35 12.45
CA THR A 3 11.94 -2.62 11.14
C THR A 3 10.44 -2.81 11.31
N VAL A 4 9.65 -1.88 10.79
CA VAL A 4 8.20 -2.04 10.70
C VAL A 4 7.93 -2.86 9.45
N GLN A 5 7.11 -3.89 9.56
CA GLN A 5 6.74 -4.72 8.44
C GLN A 5 5.23 -4.71 8.23
N ILE A 6 4.82 -4.69 6.97
CA ILE A 6 3.41 -4.82 6.55
C ILE A 6 3.24 -6.11 5.76
N ARG A 7 2.24 -6.91 6.13
CA ARG A 7 1.82 -8.08 5.36
C ARG A 7 0.99 -7.62 4.16
N ASP A 8 1.48 -7.91 2.97
CA ASP A 8 0.81 -7.68 1.69
C ASP A 8 0.47 -9.04 1.02
N PRO A 9 -0.75 -9.22 0.49
CA PRO A 9 -1.16 -10.49 -0.10
C PRO A 9 -0.45 -10.82 -1.43
N ILE A 10 0.15 -9.85 -2.11
CA ILE A 10 0.82 -10.01 -3.41
C ILE A 10 2.34 -10.14 -3.22
N HIS A 11 2.92 -9.33 -2.33
CA HIS A 11 4.36 -9.19 -2.14
C HIS A 11 4.90 -9.86 -0.87
N GLY A 12 4.04 -10.39 0.02
CA GLY A 12 4.46 -11.04 1.25
C GLY A 12 4.73 -10.04 2.37
N MET A 13 5.94 -10.02 2.93
CA MET A 13 6.31 -9.02 3.96
C MET A 13 7.02 -7.85 3.28
N ILE A 14 6.44 -6.66 3.36
CA ILE A 14 7.06 -5.41 2.93
C ILE A 14 7.75 -4.79 4.15
N GLU A 15 9.06 -4.59 4.05
CA GLU A 15 9.86 -3.90 5.07
C GLU A 15 9.81 -2.39 4.84
N LEU A 16 9.74 -1.62 5.93
CA LEU A 16 9.68 -0.17 5.88
C LEU A 16 10.82 0.44 6.71
N ASN A 17 11.44 1.47 6.15
CA ASN A 17 12.33 2.37 6.88
C ASN A 17 11.54 3.47 7.63
N GLU A 18 12.23 4.24 8.48
CA GLU A 18 11.61 5.25 9.33
C GLU A 18 10.92 6.37 8.53
N GLY A 19 11.51 6.81 7.42
CA GLY A 19 10.92 7.85 6.56
C GLY A 19 9.69 7.36 5.80
N GLU A 20 9.70 6.12 5.31
CA GLU A 20 8.52 5.49 4.71
C GLU A 20 7.37 5.38 5.72
N VAL A 21 7.67 4.97 6.97
CA VAL A 21 6.68 4.91 8.05
C VAL A 21 6.07 6.28 8.32
N GLU A 22 6.89 7.35 8.36
CA GLU A 22 6.40 8.71 8.55
C GLU A 22 5.44 9.13 7.42
N ILE A 23 5.83 8.93 6.16
CA ILE A 23 5.00 9.27 4.99
C ILE A 23 3.71 8.46 4.99
N ILE A 24 3.78 7.15 5.25
CA ILE A 24 2.62 6.26 5.27
C ILE A 24 1.63 6.70 6.36
N ASN A 25 2.12 7.12 7.53
CA ASN A 25 1.28 7.59 8.64
C ASN A 25 0.69 9.00 8.42
N HIS A 26 1.21 9.77 7.47
CA HIS A 26 0.69 11.09 7.17
C HIS A 26 -0.76 11.04 6.66
N VAL A 27 -1.57 12.03 7.05
CA VAL A 27 -3.02 12.08 6.75
C VAL A 27 -3.32 12.02 5.25
N ALA A 28 -2.44 12.60 4.43
CA ALA A 28 -2.57 12.58 2.97
C ALA A 28 -2.44 11.16 2.39
N PHE A 29 -1.55 10.34 2.95
CA PHE A 29 -1.38 8.95 2.51
C PHE A 29 -2.48 8.05 3.10
N GLN A 30 -2.84 8.22 4.37
CA GLN A 30 -3.95 7.49 5.01
C GLN A 30 -5.30 7.72 4.32
N ARG A 31 -5.50 8.87 3.65
CA ARG A 31 -6.68 9.14 2.81
C ARG A 31 -6.89 8.06 1.73
N LEU A 32 -5.81 7.46 1.21
CA LEU A 32 -5.88 6.47 0.13
C LEU A 32 -6.68 5.22 0.53
N ARG A 33 -6.82 4.93 1.82
CA ARG A 33 -7.66 3.83 2.34
C ARG A 33 -9.14 3.98 1.99
N ARG A 34 -9.59 5.17 1.60
CA ARG A 34 -10.99 5.46 1.27
C ARG A 34 -11.24 5.56 -0.23
N ILE A 35 -10.22 5.30 -1.06
CA ILE A 35 -10.30 5.43 -2.52
C ILE A 35 -10.11 4.05 -3.12
N ARG A 36 -11.20 3.46 -3.62
CA ARG A 36 -11.14 2.16 -4.30
C ARG A 36 -10.24 2.26 -5.53
N GLN A 37 -9.40 1.26 -5.74
CA GLN A 37 -8.50 1.20 -6.89
C GLN A 37 -9.29 1.23 -8.21
N LEU A 38 -10.38 0.45 -8.27
CA LEU A 38 -11.22 0.26 -9.45
C LEU A 38 -12.61 0.93 -9.33
N ALA A 39 -12.70 2.03 -8.57
CA ALA A 39 -13.93 2.83 -8.45
C ALA A 39 -15.20 1.99 -8.16
N LEU A 40 -16.19 2.01 -9.05
CA LEU A 40 -17.47 1.31 -8.90
C LEU A 40 -17.43 -0.16 -9.32
N SER A 41 -16.29 -0.69 -9.78
CA SER A 41 -16.19 -2.10 -10.17
C SER A 41 -16.55 -3.06 -9.05
N SER A 42 -16.46 -2.65 -7.77
CA SER A 42 -16.93 -3.45 -6.64
C SER A 42 -18.44 -3.78 -6.68
N LEU A 43 -19.24 -3.03 -7.46
CA LEU A 43 -20.67 -3.30 -7.64
C LEU A 43 -20.93 -4.47 -8.61
N VAL A 44 -19.95 -4.82 -9.45
CA VAL A 44 -20.02 -5.93 -10.40
C VAL A 44 -19.14 -7.10 -9.94
N TYR A 45 -17.96 -6.79 -9.40
CA TYR A 45 -16.98 -7.74 -8.92
C TYR A 45 -16.80 -7.55 -7.41
N PRO A 46 -17.49 -8.34 -6.55
CA PRO A 46 -17.50 -8.11 -5.11
C PRO A 46 -16.14 -8.27 -4.44
N GLY A 47 -15.16 -8.91 -5.10
CA GLY A 47 -13.77 -8.99 -4.64
C GLY A 47 -12.90 -7.76 -4.98
N ALA A 48 -13.38 -6.83 -5.82
CA ALA A 48 -12.66 -5.62 -6.20
C ALA A 48 -12.77 -4.52 -5.11
N THR A 49 -12.48 -4.89 -3.85
CA THR A 49 -12.60 -4.02 -2.67
C THR A 49 -11.32 -3.26 -2.36
N HIS A 50 -10.20 -3.64 -2.99
CA HIS A 50 -8.90 -3.05 -2.76
C HIS A 50 -8.87 -1.54 -3.06
N THR A 51 -8.04 -0.84 -2.30
CA THR A 51 -7.91 0.62 -2.29
C THR A 51 -6.56 1.05 -2.85
N ARG A 52 -6.44 2.35 -3.09
CA ARG A 52 -5.18 2.97 -3.54
C ARG A 52 -4.08 2.86 -2.49
N PHE A 53 -4.42 2.62 -1.22
CA PHE A 53 -3.44 2.54 -0.13
C PHE A 53 -2.51 1.34 -0.30
N GLU A 54 -3.03 0.11 -0.30
CA GLU A 54 -2.23 -1.10 -0.43
C GLU A 54 -1.55 -1.18 -1.79
N HIS A 55 -2.19 -0.68 -2.85
CA HIS A 55 -1.55 -0.61 -4.16
C HIS A 55 -0.32 0.30 -4.14
N SER A 56 -0.39 1.45 -3.47
CA SER A 56 0.74 2.38 -3.36
C SER A 56 1.89 1.78 -2.54
N LEU A 57 1.60 0.98 -1.50
CA LEU A 57 2.63 0.22 -0.76
C LEU A 57 3.33 -0.79 -1.66
N GLY A 58 2.58 -1.53 -2.48
CA GLY A 58 3.15 -2.46 -3.45
C GLY A 58 4.04 -1.77 -4.49
N VAL A 59 3.61 -0.62 -5.02
CA VAL A 59 4.42 0.18 -5.95
C VAL A 59 5.71 0.66 -5.30
N MET A 60 5.64 1.19 -4.07
CA MET A 60 6.82 1.59 -3.29
C MET A 60 7.80 0.41 -3.12
N HIS A 61 7.29 -0.74 -2.70
CA HIS A 61 8.10 -1.95 -2.53
C HIS A 61 8.82 -2.38 -3.82
N LEU A 62 8.09 -2.38 -4.95
CA LEU A 62 8.69 -2.72 -6.25
C LEU A 62 9.69 -1.67 -6.72
N ALA A 63 9.44 -0.39 -6.46
CA ALA A 63 10.37 0.68 -6.82
C ALA A 63 11.71 0.52 -6.07
N SER A 64 11.68 0.25 -4.77
CA SER A 64 12.90 -0.01 -3.98
C SER A 64 13.67 -1.20 -4.54
N ARG A 65 12.97 -2.31 -4.82
CA ARG A 65 13.58 -3.53 -5.39
C ARG A 65 14.19 -3.37 -6.79
N ILE A 66 13.74 -2.39 -7.57
CA ILE A 66 14.30 -2.09 -8.90
C ILE A 66 15.60 -1.28 -8.76
N MET A 67 15.73 -0.51 -7.69
CA MET A 67 16.86 0.39 -7.44
C MET A 67 18.00 -0.29 -6.65
N ASP A 68 17.74 -1.44 -6.04
CA ASP A 68 18.71 -2.34 -5.41
C ASP A 68 19.47 -3.18 -6.46
#